data_AF-A0A3L6TD03-F1
#
_entry.id   AF-A0A3L6TD03-F1
#
_cell.length_a   1.000
_cell.length_b   1.000
_cell.length_c   1.000
_cell.angle_alpha   90.00
_cell.angle_beta   90.00
_cell.angle_gamma   90.00
#
_symmetry.space_group_name_H-M   'P 1'
#
loop_
_entity.id
_entity.type
_entity.pdbx_description
1 polymer ?
#
loop_
_entity_poly.entity_id
_entity_poly.type
_entity_poly.pdbx_seq_one_letter_code
_entity_poly.pdbx_strand_id
1 'polypeptide(L)'
;MAWAEPPPRGRLPALLLLLVLLAASAALPRGARAMELGLKVPFSPRDVLPILPRQVAWPVMNTLHSAVDLLPSFVAAVAPGAPAPAAWGGACFAENEAAIELTPGDRNGTDVGGAVLRLKTASAQSWTCMDLYVFATPYRITWDYYFAAREHTLEIKSWEEEAELEYVKQHGISVFLMPSGMLGTLLSLIDVLPLFSNTAWGQHSNLAFLEKHMGASFEKRSQPWVANIRKEDIQSGDFLALSKIRGRWGGFETLEKWVTGAFAGHTSVCLKDEKGDLWVAESGYENDKGEEVIAIVPWDEWWTMALKDESNPQIALLPLHPDVRARFNENAAWEYVRSMVGKPYGYHNMIFSWIDTIGDNYPPPLDANLVMAVMSMWTRVQPLYAANMWNEALNKRLGTEGLDLQGIIIETERRGMSFDQLLTIPEQDEWIYSDGKSTTCVAFILEMYKEAGIFAPFTESIQVTEFTIRDAYMLKIFDDNPARLPSWCNTESDKLPFCQILGEYRMELPEYNTIEPYAKMNENCPSLPPTYKRPARC
;
A
#
# COMPACT_ATOMS: atom_id res chain seq x y z
N MET A 1 -32.68 -47.54 35.99
CA MET A 1 -33.35 -46.23 36.20
C MET A 1 -33.36 -45.51 34.88
N ALA A 2 -34.56 -45.35 34.31
CA ALA A 2 -34.79 -44.64 33.07
C ALA A 2 -34.53 -43.15 33.25
N TRP A 3 -33.80 -42.53 32.33
CA TRP A 3 -33.74 -41.08 32.17
C TRP A 3 -34.29 -40.77 30.78
N ALA A 4 -35.36 -39.99 30.76
CA ALA A 4 -36.15 -39.64 29.60
C ALA A 4 -35.39 -38.67 28.66
N GLU A 5 -35.60 -38.84 27.36
CA GLU A 5 -35.20 -37.87 26.34
C GLU A 5 -35.96 -36.53 26.50
N PRO A 6 -35.32 -35.37 26.24
CA PRO A 6 -36.01 -34.09 26.21
C PRO A 6 -36.76 -33.92 24.87
N PRO A 7 -37.88 -33.16 24.84
CA PRO A 7 -38.68 -32.98 23.63
C PRO A 7 -37.95 -32.08 22.62
N PRO A 8 -38.29 -32.15 21.32
CA PRO A 8 -37.67 -31.30 20.31
C PRO A 8 -38.06 -29.85 20.55
N ARG A 9 -37.10 -29.01 20.96
CA ARG A 9 -37.27 -27.55 20.99
C ARG A 9 -37.52 -27.08 19.56
N GLY A 10 -38.71 -26.53 19.34
CA GLY A 10 -39.26 -26.22 18.04
C GLY A 10 -38.36 -25.33 17.19
N ARG A 11 -38.10 -25.78 15.95
CA ARG A 11 -37.60 -24.96 14.82
C ARG A 11 -38.69 -24.07 14.22
N LEU A 12 -39.94 -24.18 14.68
CA LEU A 12 -41.08 -23.41 14.19
C LEU A 12 -41.01 -21.88 14.39
N PRO A 13 -40.51 -21.30 15.50
CA PRO A 13 -40.56 -19.86 15.70
C PRO A 13 -39.56 -19.10 14.83
N ALA A 14 -38.38 -19.67 14.56
CA ALA A 14 -37.38 -19.07 13.66
C ALA A 14 -37.80 -19.15 12.19
N LEU A 15 -38.41 -20.26 11.78
CA LEU A 15 -38.95 -20.41 10.42
C LEU A 15 -40.16 -19.50 10.19
N LEU A 16 -41.03 -19.34 11.19
CA LEU A 16 -42.13 -18.37 11.15
C LEU A 16 -41.61 -16.93 11.07
N LEU A 17 -40.58 -16.57 11.82
CA LEU A 17 -39.98 -15.23 11.76
C LEU A 17 -39.39 -14.95 10.37
N LEU A 18 -38.70 -15.94 9.79
CA LEU A 18 -38.14 -15.86 8.44
C LEU A 18 -39.23 -15.75 7.38
N LEU A 19 -40.31 -16.52 7.51
CA LEU A 19 -41.48 -16.48 6.63
C LEU A 19 -42.25 -15.15 6.74
N VAL A 20 -42.33 -14.56 7.94
CA VAL A 20 -42.94 -13.23 8.15
C VAL A 20 -42.06 -12.13 7.54
N LEU A 21 -40.74 -12.22 7.67
CA LEU A 21 -39.79 -11.28 7.04
C LEU A 21 -39.76 -11.41 5.51
N LEU A 22 -39.87 -12.63 4.96
CA LEU A 22 -39.98 -12.90 3.53
C LEU A 22 -41.35 -12.53 2.95
N ALA A 23 -42.44 -12.70 3.71
CA ALA A 23 -43.77 -12.25 3.31
C ALA A 23 -43.89 -10.72 3.34
N ALA A 24 -43.23 -10.05 4.29
CA ALA A 24 -43.15 -8.59 4.34
C ALA A 24 -42.35 -7.99 3.18
N SER A 25 -41.33 -8.70 2.67
CA SER A 25 -40.58 -8.27 1.48
C SER A 25 -41.25 -8.63 0.15
N ALA A 26 -42.09 -9.67 0.12
CA ALA A 26 -42.87 -10.06 -1.07
C ALA A 26 -44.19 -9.26 -1.24
N ALA A 27 -44.69 -8.60 -0.18
CA ALA A 27 -45.90 -7.76 -0.24
C ALA A 27 -45.64 -6.34 -0.77
N LEU A 28 -44.38 -5.97 -1.05
CA LEU A 28 -44.04 -4.71 -1.71
C LEU A 28 -44.18 -4.89 -3.23
N PRO A 29 -44.94 -4.01 -3.93
CA PRO A 29 -45.13 -4.13 -5.36
C PRO A 29 -43.78 -4.05 -6.08
N ARG A 30 -43.48 -5.06 -6.90
CA ARG A 30 -42.36 -5.03 -7.85
C ARG A 30 -42.67 -3.98 -8.92
N GLY A 31 -42.20 -2.77 -8.71
CA GLY A 31 -42.26 -1.68 -9.68
C GLY A 31 -42.91 -0.43 -9.10
N ALA A 32 -42.17 0.68 -9.21
CA ALA A 32 -42.50 2.06 -8.86
C ALA A 32 -42.23 2.50 -7.40
N ARG A 33 -41.23 3.39 -7.28
CA ARG A 33 -41.18 4.54 -6.37
C ARG A 33 -41.09 4.25 -4.85
N ALA A 34 -39.98 3.67 -4.40
CA ALA A 34 -39.50 3.91 -3.03
C ALA A 34 -38.84 5.31 -2.88
N MET A 35 -38.49 5.97 -3.99
CA MET A 35 -37.82 7.28 -4.00
C MET A 35 -38.79 8.47 -3.85
N GLU A 36 -40.12 8.28 -3.81
CA GLU A 36 -41.11 9.38 -3.69
C GLU A 36 -41.85 9.46 -2.34
N LEU A 37 -41.61 8.56 -1.37
CA LEU A 37 -42.41 8.51 -0.13
C LEU A 37 -41.65 8.73 1.19
N GLY A 38 -40.35 9.06 1.15
CA GLY A 38 -39.58 9.49 2.34
C GLY A 38 -39.59 8.53 3.55
N LEU A 39 -40.09 7.30 3.38
CA LEU A 39 -40.25 6.33 4.45
C LEU A 39 -38.90 5.65 4.70
N LYS A 40 -38.21 6.05 5.77
CA LYS A 40 -36.93 5.47 6.17
C LYS A 40 -37.10 4.00 6.54
N VAL A 41 -36.22 3.15 6.02
CA VAL A 41 -36.20 1.73 6.39
C VAL A 41 -35.60 1.57 7.80
N PRO A 42 -36.14 0.66 8.64
CA PRO A 42 -35.65 0.47 10.00
C PRO A 42 -34.19 -0.01 10.03
N PHE A 43 -33.75 -0.72 8.99
CA PHE A 43 -32.37 -1.13 8.77
C PHE A 43 -32.06 -1.07 7.27
N SER A 44 -30.84 -0.66 6.91
CA SER A 44 -30.30 -0.90 5.57
C SER A 44 -29.90 -2.37 5.43
N PRO A 45 -29.95 -2.98 4.23
CA PRO A 45 -29.37 -4.30 4.00
C PRO A 45 -27.93 -4.42 4.51
N ARG A 46 -27.13 -3.35 4.43
CA ARG A 46 -25.75 -3.28 4.95
C ARG A 46 -25.68 -3.34 6.49
N ASP A 47 -26.71 -2.85 7.19
CA ASP A 47 -26.76 -2.84 8.66
C ASP A 47 -27.13 -4.22 9.24
N VAL A 48 -27.89 -5.02 8.49
CA VAL A 48 -28.38 -6.33 8.93
C VAL A 48 -27.43 -7.45 8.57
N LEU A 49 -26.72 -7.31 7.44
CA LEU A 49 -25.78 -8.32 6.92
C LEU A 49 -24.81 -8.85 7.99
N PRO A 50 -24.15 -8.01 8.81
CA PRO A 50 -23.25 -8.44 9.88
C PRO A 50 -23.88 -9.27 11.00
N ILE A 51 -25.20 -9.16 11.19
CA ILE A 51 -25.95 -9.81 12.28
C ILE A 51 -26.51 -11.17 11.80
N LEU A 52 -26.54 -11.41 10.49
CA LEU A 52 -27.02 -12.65 9.91
C LEU A 52 -26.02 -13.81 10.15
N PRO A 53 -26.49 -15.06 10.20
CA PRO A 53 -25.61 -16.22 10.33
C PRO A 53 -24.50 -16.20 9.28
N ARG A 54 -23.24 -16.48 9.67
CA ARG A 54 -22.06 -16.44 8.80
C ARG A 54 -22.27 -17.14 7.45
N GLN A 55 -22.99 -18.26 7.42
CA GLN A 55 -23.27 -19.01 6.19
C GLN A 55 -24.07 -18.23 5.14
N VAL A 56 -24.84 -17.22 5.56
CA VAL A 56 -25.68 -16.37 4.71
C VAL A 56 -25.03 -15.02 4.46
N ALA A 57 -24.41 -14.45 5.50
CA ALA A 57 -23.81 -13.12 5.46
C ALA A 57 -22.45 -13.08 4.78
N TRP A 58 -21.59 -14.07 5.05
CA TRP A 58 -20.16 -14.04 4.69
C TRP A 58 -19.89 -13.96 3.18
N PRO A 59 -20.63 -14.67 2.30
CA PRO A 59 -20.43 -14.52 0.84
C PRO A 59 -20.77 -13.11 0.33
N VAL A 60 -21.73 -12.44 0.95
CA VAL A 60 -22.17 -11.08 0.59
C VAL A 60 -21.30 -10.03 1.27
N MET A 61 -20.82 -10.29 2.49
CA MET A 61 -19.90 -9.41 3.21
C MET A 61 -18.50 -9.39 2.56
N ASN A 62 -17.95 -10.53 2.13
CA ASN A 62 -16.66 -10.58 1.43
C ASN A 62 -16.67 -9.83 0.09
N THR A 63 -17.85 -9.67 -0.52
CA THR A 63 -18.01 -8.86 -1.73
C THR A 63 -18.23 -7.37 -1.42
N LEU A 64 -18.81 -7.04 -0.27
CA LEU A 64 -19.13 -5.66 0.14
C LEU A 64 -18.03 -4.97 0.94
N HIS A 65 -17.13 -5.70 1.60
CA HIS A 65 -16.05 -5.14 2.41
C HIS A 65 -14.67 -5.68 2.00
N SER A 66 -13.61 -4.89 2.14
CA SER A 66 -12.22 -5.33 2.05
C SER A 66 -11.34 -4.64 3.09
N ALA A 67 -10.09 -5.10 3.22
CA ALA A 67 -9.06 -4.46 4.03
C ALA A 67 -8.87 -2.96 3.72
N VAL A 68 -9.18 -2.54 2.49
CA VAL A 68 -9.11 -1.15 2.03
C VAL A 68 -10.18 -0.26 2.67
N ASP A 69 -11.32 -0.84 3.10
CA ASP A 69 -12.38 -0.11 3.80
C ASP A 69 -12.02 0.32 5.24
N LEU A 70 -10.83 -0.08 5.72
CA LEU A 70 -10.24 0.44 6.95
C LEU A 70 -9.66 1.85 6.76
N LEU A 71 -9.45 2.29 5.52
CA LEU A 71 -8.83 3.58 5.24
C LEU A 71 -9.89 4.68 5.18
N PRO A 72 -9.73 5.78 5.95
CA PRO A 72 -10.68 6.89 5.94
C PRO A 72 -10.54 7.69 4.63
N SER A 73 -11.63 8.16 4.05
CA SER A 73 -11.62 9.00 2.84
C SER A 73 -11.67 10.47 3.20
N PHE A 74 -10.82 11.32 2.61
CA PHE A 74 -10.94 12.77 2.81
C PHE A 74 -12.26 13.29 2.24
N VAL A 75 -13.00 14.09 3.01
CA VAL A 75 -14.30 14.64 2.60
C VAL A 75 -14.36 16.16 2.61
N ALA A 76 -13.58 16.83 3.46
CA ALA A 76 -13.57 18.29 3.55
C ALA A 76 -12.36 18.80 4.35
N ALA A 77 -11.95 20.04 4.08
CA ALA A 77 -11.16 20.85 5.00
C ALA A 77 -12.05 21.95 5.59
N VAL A 78 -12.18 22.00 6.91
CA VAL A 78 -13.06 22.95 7.61
C VAL A 78 -12.23 24.09 8.18
N ALA A 79 -12.25 25.24 7.51
CA ALA A 79 -11.48 26.43 7.89
C ALA A 79 -12.35 27.49 8.60
N PRO A 80 -11.81 28.20 9.60
CA PRO A 80 -12.52 29.28 10.27
C PRO A 80 -12.72 30.48 9.34
N GLY A 81 -13.87 31.15 9.44
CA GLY A 81 -14.16 32.34 8.63
C GLY A 81 -14.49 32.06 7.16
N ALA A 82 -14.65 30.79 6.77
CA ALA A 82 -15.13 30.42 5.44
C ALA A 82 -16.53 31.01 5.17
N PRO A 83 -16.82 31.46 3.94
CA PRO A 83 -18.09 32.12 3.60
C PRO A 83 -19.30 31.19 3.67
N ALA A 84 -19.10 29.89 3.61
CA ALA A 84 -20.12 28.86 3.76
C ALA A 84 -19.55 27.64 4.52
N PRO A 85 -20.40 26.86 5.21
CA PRO A 85 -20.00 25.58 5.78
C PRO A 85 -19.47 24.63 4.71
N ALA A 86 -18.45 23.84 5.04
CA ALA A 86 -18.00 22.77 4.16
C ALA A 86 -19.06 21.66 4.11
N ALA A 87 -19.36 21.13 2.93
CA ALA A 87 -20.46 20.17 2.76
C ALA A 87 -20.02 18.94 1.96
N TRP A 88 -20.55 17.77 2.33
CA TRP A 88 -20.25 16.49 1.68
C TRP A 88 -21.37 15.46 1.87
N GLY A 89 -21.35 14.42 1.04
CA GLY A 89 -22.19 13.22 1.22
C GLY A 89 -21.48 12.18 2.08
N GLY A 90 -22.19 11.64 3.07
CA GLY A 90 -21.69 10.61 3.98
C GLY A 90 -22.13 9.21 3.59
N ALA A 91 -21.56 8.20 4.23
CA ALA A 91 -21.95 6.81 4.03
C ALA A 91 -23.35 6.56 4.60
N CYS A 92 -23.65 7.15 5.76
CA CYS A 92 -24.95 7.09 6.41
C CYS A 92 -25.84 8.30 6.10
N PHE A 93 -25.29 9.52 6.18
CA PHE A 93 -26.05 10.76 6.04
C PHE A 93 -25.80 11.36 4.67
N ALA A 94 -26.84 11.52 3.85
CA ALA A 94 -26.67 12.00 2.47
C ALA A 94 -26.22 13.47 2.39
N GLU A 95 -26.49 14.26 3.42
CA GLU A 95 -26.18 15.68 3.48
C GLU A 95 -25.49 15.98 4.81
N ASN A 96 -24.23 16.43 4.75
CA ASN A 96 -23.46 16.84 5.91
C ASN A 96 -22.87 18.22 5.68
N GLU A 97 -22.84 19.03 6.72
CA GLU A 97 -22.27 20.39 6.72
C GLU A 97 -21.42 20.57 7.98
N ALA A 98 -20.23 21.14 7.86
CA ALA A 98 -19.39 21.49 8.99
C ALA A 98 -18.87 22.93 8.94
N ALA A 99 -18.80 23.55 10.10
CA ALA A 99 -18.20 24.85 10.32
C ALA A 99 -17.41 24.83 11.63
N ILE A 100 -16.32 25.61 11.69
CA ILE A 100 -15.47 25.70 12.87
C ILE A 100 -15.43 27.14 13.39
N GLU A 101 -15.58 27.28 14.70
CA GLU A 101 -15.44 28.55 15.41
C GLU A 101 -14.27 28.45 16.39
N LEU A 102 -13.31 29.37 16.30
CA LEU A 102 -12.17 29.41 17.21
C LEU A 102 -12.61 29.94 18.58
N THR A 103 -12.19 29.29 19.65
CA THR A 103 -12.37 29.78 21.03
C THR A 103 -11.11 30.52 21.47
N PRO A 104 -11.23 31.74 22.01
CA PRO A 104 -10.08 32.53 22.42
C PRO A 104 -9.37 31.90 23.61
N GLY A 105 -8.05 31.99 23.63
CA GLY A 105 -7.21 31.58 24.76
C GLY A 105 -7.19 32.58 25.91
N ASP A 106 -6.54 32.19 27.01
CA ASP A 106 -6.41 33.03 28.19
C ASP A 106 -5.42 34.19 27.97
N ARG A 107 -5.78 35.37 28.47
CA ARG A 107 -4.96 36.59 28.40
C ARG A 107 -3.58 36.47 29.08
N ASN A 108 -3.37 35.44 29.90
CA ASN A 108 -2.12 35.18 30.61
C ASN A 108 -1.09 34.37 29.80
N GLY A 109 -1.43 33.94 28.58
CA GLY A 109 -0.49 33.31 27.63
C GLY A 109 -0.17 31.84 27.88
N THR A 110 -0.89 31.15 28.77
CA THR A 110 -0.72 29.72 29.06
C THR A 110 -1.69 28.82 28.29
N ASP A 111 -2.79 29.37 27.78
CA ASP A 111 -3.77 28.67 26.94
C ASP A 111 -3.85 29.39 25.59
N VAL A 112 -3.51 28.67 24.53
CA VAL A 112 -3.53 29.14 23.14
C VAL A 112 -4.94 29.20 22.54
N GLY A 113 -5.96 28.88 23.33
CA GLY A 113 -7.36 28.81 22.88
C GLY A 113 -7.64 27.49 22.16
N GLY A 114 -8.83 27.32 21.65
CA GLY A 114 -9.28 26.07 21.04
C GLY A 114 -10.23 26.29 19.88
N ALA A 115 -11.15 25.35 19.68
CA ALA A 115 -12.21 25.47 18.69
C ALA A 115 -13.44 24.63 19.01
N VAL A 116 -14.55 25.05 18.44
CA VAL A 116 -15.81 24.31 18.41
C VAL A 116 -16.13 24.02 16.96
N LEU A 117 -16.00 22.75 16.57
CA LEU A 117 -16.43 22.26 15.27
C LEU A 117 -17.90 21.84 15.37
N ARG A 118 -18.77 22.51 14.61
CA ARG A 118 -20.19 22.14 14.46
C ARG A 118 -20.32 21.27 13.23
N LEU A 119 -20.84 20.06 13.41
CA LEU A 119 -21.14 19.13 12.33
C LEU A 119 -22.64 18.86 12.32
N LYS A 120 -23.29 19.21 11.22
CA LYS A 120 -24.71 18.95 10.99
C LYS A 120 -24.85 17.81 10.01
N THR A 121 -25.52 16.75 10.45
CA THR A 121 -25.82 15.59 9.61
C THR A 121 -27.32 15.54 9.32
N ALA A 122 -27.69 15.23 8.08
CA ALA A 122 -29.07 15.22 7.62
C ALA A 122 -29.35 14.03 6.68
N SER A 123 -30.64 13.80 6.40
CA SER A 123 -31.05 12.81 5.41
C SER A 123 -30.49 11.40 5.64
N ALA A 124 -30.61 10.92 6.89
CA ALA A 124 -30.17 9.58 7.30
C ALA A 124 -30.84 8.46 6.48
N GLN A 125 -30.03 7.53 5.99
CA GLN A 125 -30.48 6.42 5.13
C GLN A 125 -31.22 5.31 5.91
N SER A 126 -30.90 5.09 7.19
CA SER A 126 -31.58 4.12 8.07
C SER A 126 -31.68 4.63 9.51
N TRP A 127 -32.35 3.88 10.39
CA TRP A 127 -32.47 4.24 11.82
C TRP A 127 -31.26 3.82 12.66
N THR A 128 -30.48 2.84 12.21
CA THR A 128 -29.27 2.33 12.87
C THR A 128 -27.98 2.93 12.32
N CYS A 129 -28.14 3.99 11.56
CA CYS A 129 -27.16 4.54 10.67
C CYS A 129 -26.10 5.32 11.46
N MET A 130 -24.83 5.07 11.19
CA MET A 130 -23.72 5.67 11.95
C MET A 130 -22.47 5.87 11.09
N ASP A 131 -22.01 7.12 11.03
CA ASP A 131 -20.75 7.49 10.40
C ASP A 131 -19.65 7.66 11.45
N LEU A 132 -18.44 7.22 11.13
CA LEU A 132 -17.24 7.45 11.92
C LEU A 132 -16.36 8.44 11.17
N TYR A 133 -15.98 9.54 11.83
CA TYR A 133 -15.12 10.57 11.27
C TYR A 133 -13.79 10.61 11.99
N VAL A 134 -12.75 10.92 11.23
CA VAL A 134 -11.42 11.26 11.72
C VAL A 134 -11.17 12.73 11.38
N PHE A 135 -10.75 13.50 12.37
CA PHE A 135 -10.41 14.92 12.24
C PHE A 135 -8.92 15.06 12.49
N ALA A 136 -8.20 15.59 11.52
CA ALA A 136 -6.75 15.67 11.57
C ALA A 136 -6.22 17.07 11.25
N THR A 137 -5.15 17.41 11.95
CA THR A 137 -4.19 18.46 11.60
C THR A 137 -2.80 17.80 11.59
N PRO A 138 -1.74 18.47 11.11
CA PRO A 138 -0.37 18.00 11.30
C PRO A 138 0.04 17.83 12.77
N TYR A 139 -0.75 18.33 13.71
CA TYR A 139 -0.47 18.33 15.15
C TYR A 139 -1.29 17.28 15.89
N ARG A 140 -2.54 17.02 15.48
CA ARG A 140 -3.45 16.09 16.18
C ARG A 140 -4.25 15.22 15.24
N ILE A 141 -4.64 14.05 15.74
CA ILE A 141 -5.71 13.23 15.20
C ILE A 141 -6.72 12.97 16.31
N THR A 142 -7.99 13.23 16.03
CA THR A 142 -9.11 12.82 16.87
C THR A 142 -10.17 12.14 16.01
N TRP A 143 -11.06 11.37 16.64
CA TRP A 143 -12.18 10.75 15.95
C TRP A 143 -13.47 11.03 16.70
N ASP A 144 -14.60 10.91 16.01
CA ASP A 144 -15.91 10.90 16.64
C ASP A 144 -16.93 10.17 15.75
N TYR A 145 -18.03 9.71 16.35
CA TYR A 145 -19.08 8.99 15.64
C TYR A 145 -20.43 9.71 15.77
N TYR A 146 -21.20 9.68 14.70
CA TYR A 146 -22.50 10.34 14.64
C TYR A 146 -23.57 9.36 14.19
N PHE A 147 -24.62 9.21 15.00
CA PHE A 147 -25.68 8.21 14.81
C PHE A 147 -27.09 8.83 14.67
N ALA A 148 -27.18 10.17 14.69
CA ALA A 148 -28.45 10.89 14.59
C ALA A 148 -28.33 12.04 13.59
N ALA A 149 -29.36 12.24 12.77
CA ALA A 149 -29.45 13.37 11.85
C ALA A 149 -29.81 14.64 12.64
N ARG A 150 -28.79 15.34 13.11
CA ARG A 150 -28.91 16.58 13.88
C ARG A 150 -27.59 17.35 13.80
N GLU A 151 -27.56 18.49 14.47
CA GLU A 151 -26.33 19.21 14.75
C GLU A 151 -25.60 18.58 15.94
N HIS A 152 -24.29 18.39 15.78
CA HIS A 152 -23.36 17.85 16.75
C HIS A 152 -22.19 18.81 16.91
N THR A 153 -21.45 18.63 18.00
CA THR A 153 -20.36 19.53 18.36
C THR A 153 -19.16 18.72 18.80
N LEU A 154 -18.02 18.96 18.16
CA LEU A 154 -16.72 18.46 18.59
C LEU A 154 -15.93 19.64 19.17
N GLU A 155 -15.57 19.54 20.45
CA GLU A 155 -14.84 20.58 21.17
C GLU A 155 -13.35 20.26 21.23
N ILE A 156 -12.54 21.17 20.69
CA ILE A 156 -11.11 21.26 20.90
C ILE A 156 -10.88 22.26 22.03
N LYS A 157 -10.57 21.75 23.23
CA LYS A 157 -10.43 22.57 24.43
C LYS A 157 -9.26 23.55 24.35
N SER A 158 -8.12 23.07 23.86
CA SER A 158 -6.91 23.87 23.66
C SER A 158 -6.13 23.32 22.46
N TRP A 159 -5.50 24.22 21.70
CA TRP A 159 -4.51 23.88 20.69
C TRP A 159 -3.26 23.31 21.35
N GLU A 160 -2.55 22.40 20.68
CA GLU A 160 -1.34 21.85 21.28
C GLU A 160 -0.25 22.91 21.36
N GLU A 161 -0.16 23.73 20.31
CA GLU A 161 0.83 24.79 20.15
C GLU A 161 0.25 25.94 19.29
N GLU A 162 0.84 27.13 19.35
CA GLU A 162 0.41 28.29 18.55
C GLU A 162 0.50 28.01 17.03
N ALA A 163 1.44 27.16 16.62
CA ALA A 163 1.62 26.76 15.23
C ALA A 163 0.42 25.97 14.69
N GLU A 164 -0.25 25.17 15.54
CA GLU A 164 -1.47 24.47 15.16
C GLU A 164 -2.62 25.43 14.90
N LEU A 165 -2.80 26.43 15.78
CA LEU A 165 -3.82 27.46 15.61
C LEU A 165 -3.61 28.21 14.30
N GLU A 166 -2.36 28.57 13.98
CA GLU A 166 -2.05 29.27 12.74
C GLU A 166 -2.28 28.39 11.51
N TYR A 167 -1.89 27.11 11.57
CA TYR A 167 -2.21 26.15 10.52
C TYR A 167 -3.72 26.04 10.27
N VAL A 168 -4.53 25.89 11.32
CA VAL A 168 -5.99 25.75 11.19
C VAL A 168 -6.63 27.02 10.62
N LYS A 169 -6.11 28.21 10.92
CA LYS A 169 -6.61 29.44 10.29
C LYS A 169 -6.39 29.46 8.79
N GLN A 170 -5.28 28.91 8.32
CA GLN A 170 -4.87 28.96 6.92
C GLN A 170 -5.45 27.79 6.10
N HIS A 171 -5.46 26.58 6.66
CA HIS A 171 -5.78 25.34 5.96
C HIS A 171 -7.06 24.66 6.47
N GLY A 172 -7.50 24.99 7.69
CA GLY A 172 -8.60 24.31 8.36
C GLY A 172 -8.24 22.96 8.95
N ILE A 173 -9.25 22.24 9.43
CA ILE A 173 -9.14 20.86 9.92
C ILE A 173 -9.55 19.91 8.80
N SER A 174 -8.68 18.95 8.49
CA SER A 174 -9.00 17.88 7.53
C SER A 174 -9.98 16.89 8.16
N VAL A 175 -11.10 16.68 7.49
CA VAL A 175 -12.17 15.77 7.88
C VAL A 175 -12.12 14.56 6.96
N PHE A 176 -12.01 13.38 7.56
CA PHE A 176 -12.07 12.11 6.86
C PHE A 176 -13.25 11.30 7.36
N LEU A 177 -13.88 10.56 6.46
CA LEU A 177 -15.01 9.70 6.73
C LEU A 177 -14.61 8.25 6.53
N MET A 178 -14.96 7.36 7.46
CA MET A 178 -14.90 5.93 7.22
C MET A 178 -16.03 5.51 6.28
N PRO A 179 -15.74 5.10 5.03
CA PRO A 179 -16.77 4.85 4.02
C PRO A 179 -17.69 3.68 4.38
N SER A 180 -17.19 2.74 5.20
CA SER A 180 -17.94 1.58 5.67
C SER A 180 -18.68 1.80 7.00
N GLY A 181 -18.58 2.99 7.61
CA GLY A 181 -19.13 3.29 8.95
C GLY A 181 -18.49 2.44 10.06
N MET A 182 -18.79 2.71 11.33
CA MET A 182 -18.10 2.06 12.46
C MET A 182 -18.20 0.52 12.45
N LEU A 183 -19.35 -0.05 12.10
CA LEU A 183 -19.53 -1.50 12.12
C LEU A 183 -18.80 -2.18 10.95
N GLY A 184 -18.79 -1.55 9.77
CA GLY A 184 -18.00 -2.01 8.65
C GLY A 184 -16.49 -1.87 8.91
N THR A 185 -16.03 -0.77 9.51
CA THR A 185 -14.63 -0.59 9.93
C THR A 185 -14.16 -1.65 10.93
N LEU A 186 -15.00 -2.00 11.91
CA LEU A 186 -14.69 -3.08 12.87
C LEU A 186 -14.59 -4.46 12.18
N LEU A 187 -15.39 -4.69 11.12
CA LEU A 187 -15.30 -5.90 10.32
C LEU A 187 -14.10 -5.89 9.37
N SER A 188 -13.74 -4.75 8.79
CA SER A 188 -12.52 -4.60 7.97
C SER A 188 -11.24 -4.88 8.76
N LEU A 189 -11.22 -4.64 10.08
CA LEU A 189 -10.11 -5.10 10.94
C LEU A 189 -9.97 -6.63 10.93
N ILE A 190 -11.07 -7.38 10.79
CA ILE A 190 -11.08 -8.84 10.65
C ILE A 190 -10.50 -9.27 9.29
N ASP A 191 -10.52 -8.39 8.28
CA ASP A 191 -9.98 -8.64 6.94
C ASP A 191 -8.50 -8.22 6.77
N VAL A 192 -7.98 -7.32 7.61
CA VAL A 192 -6.56 -6.88 7.60
C VAL A 192 -5.65 -7.79 8.43
N LEU A 193 -6.06 -8.13 9.65
CA LEU A 193 -5.31 -9.06 10.53
C LEU A 193 -4.92 -10.41 9.89
N PRO A 194 -5.73 -11.03 9.02
CA PRO A 194 -5.38 -12.27 8.34
C PRO A 194 -4.20 -12.11 7.37
N LEU A 195 -4.06 -10.96 6.70
CA LEU A 195 -3.02 -10.75 5.67
C LEU A 195 -1.61 -11.03 6.21
N PHE A 196 -1.38 -10.70 7.48
CA PHE A 196 -0.11 -10.89 8.18
C PHE A 196 0.01 -12.25 8.89
N SER A 197 -1.02 -13.10 8.82
CA SER A 197 -1.05 -14.41 9.47
C SER A 197 -0.26 -15.45 8.67
N ASN A 198 0.61 -16.20 9.34
CA ASN A 198 1.32 -17.33 8.72
C ASN A 198 0.43 -18.60 8.72
N THR A 199 -0.72 -18.52 8.05
CA THR A 199 -1.71 -19.61 7.97
C THR A 199 -2.27 -19.75 6.56
N ALA A 200 -2.92 -20.88 6.26
CA ALA A 200 -3.64 -21.04 5.00
C ALA A 200 -4.75 -19.99 4.80
N TRP A 201 -5.34 -19.51 5.90
CA TRP A 201 -6.30 -18.41 5.87
C TRP A 201 -5.65 -17.08 5.50
N GLY A 202 -4.47 -16.78 6.07
CA GLY A 202 -3.71 -15.59 5.67
C GLY A 202 -3.29 -15.64 4.21
N GLN A 203 -2.80 -16.79 3.73
CA GLN A 203 -2.49 -17.02 2.32
C GLN A 203 -3.71 -16.76 1.42
N HIS A 204 -4.87 -17.34 1.74
CA HIS A 204 -6.08 -17.11 0.97
C HIS A 204 -6.52 -15.62 0.99
N SER A 205 -6.32 -14.94 2.11
CA SER A 205 -6.67 -13.53 2.26
C SER A 205 -5.77 -12.64 1.41
N ASN A 206 -4.45 -12.90 1.35
CA ASN A 206 -3.54 -12.19 0.46
C ASN A 206 -3.92 -12.39 -1.02
N LEU A 207 -4.18 -13.64 -1.44
CA LEU A 207 -4.58 -13.92 -2.82
C LEU A 207 -5.90 -13.25 -3.19
N ALA A 208 -6.91 -13.34 -2.31
CA ALA A 208 -8.21 -12.69 -2.54
C ALA A 208 -8.11 -11.16 -2.58
N PHE A 209 -7.21 -10.57 -1.80
CA PHE A 209 -6.94 -9.14 -1.83
C PHE A 209 -6.32 -8.73 -3.18
N LEU A 210 -5.28 -9.42 -3.63
CA LEU A 210 -4.60 -9.14 -4.91
C LEU A 210 -5.54 -9.37 -6.10
N GLU A 211 -6.36 -10.42 -6.08
CA GLU A 211 -7.39 -10.66 -7.10
C GLU A 211 -8.41 -9.52 -7.15
N LYS A 212 -8.95 -9.12 -5.98
CA LYS A 212 -9.97 -8.07 -5.89
C LYS A 212 -9.47 -6.69 -6.30
N HIS A 213 -8.25 -6.34 -5.92
CA HIS A 213 -7.73 -4.97 -6.04
C HIS A 213 -6.79 -4.77 -7.24
N MET A 214 -6.18 -5.83 -7.75
CA MET A 214 -5.21 -5.77 -8.85
C MET A 214 -5.62 -6.64 -10.05
N GLY A 215 -6.63 -7.51 -9.91
CA GLY A 215 -6.97 -8.47 -10.94
C GLY A 215 -5.93 -9.59 -11.09
N ALA A 216 -5.09 -9.81 -10.08
CA ALA A 216 -4.09 -10.87 -10.11
C ALA A 216 -4.74 -12.25 -10.02
N SER A 217 -4.29 -13.22 -10.82
CA SER A 217 -4.88 -14.57 -10.83
C SER A 217 -4.22 -15.51 -9.84
N PHE A 218 -2.88 -15.45 -9.72
CA PHE A 218 -2.04 -16.39 -8.99
C PHE A 218 -2.55 -17.82 -9.14
N GLU A 219 -2.58 -18.33 -10.38
CA GLU A 219 -3.04 -19.69 -10.66
C GLU A 219 -2.13 -20.74 -10.02
N LYS A 220 -2.69 -21.76 -9.40
CA LYS A 220 -1.90 -22.83 -8.77
C LYS A 220 -1.21 -23.70 -9.84
N ARG A 221 0.09 -23.92 -9.69
CA ARG A 221 0.92 -24.71 -10.60
C ARG A 221 0.81 -26.21 -10.33
N SER A 222 1.00 -27.01 -11.38
CA SER A 222 1.25 -28.45 -11.26
C SER A 222 2.60 -28.70 -10.59
N GLN A 223 2.67 -29.73 -9.75
CA GLN A 223 3.94 -30.15 -9.15
C GLN A 223 4.90 -30.74 -10.21
N PRO A 224 6.23 -30.65 -10.00
CA PRO A 224 6.91 -30.08 -8.84
C PRO A 224 6.97 -28.55 -8.84
N TRP A 225 6.92 -27.93 -7.66
CA TRP A 225 7.00 -26.47 -7.47
C TRP A 225 8.43 -25.93 -7.35
N VAL A 226 9.42 -26.80 -7.53
CA VAL A 226 10.85 -26.49 -7.42
C VAL A 226 11.52 -26.95 -8.70
N ALA A 227 12.23 -26.04 -9.38
CA ALA A 227 12.99 -26.38 -10.58
C ALA A 227 14.29 -27.13 -10.22
N ASN A 228 14.73 -28.03 -11.09
CA ASN A 228 16.04 -28.66 -10.98
C ASN A 228 17.10 -27.78 -11.67
N ILE A 229 17.59 -26.80 -10.93
CA ILE A 229 18.45 -25.72 -11.43
C ILE A 229 19.89 -26.23 -11.60
N ARG A 230 20.46 -25.96 -12.77
CA ARG A 230 21.91 -26.09 -13.01
C ARG A 230 22.57 -24.72 -12.84
N LYS A 231 23.48 -24.59 -11.87
CA LYS A 231 24.13 -23.31 -11.54
C LYS A 231 24.99 -22.77 -12.69
N GLU A 232 25.46 -23.66 -13.56
CA GLU A 232 26.26 -23.31 -14.72
C GLU A 232 25.46 -22.45 -15.71
N ASP A 233 24.15 -22.67 -15.77
CA ASP A 233 23.24 -21.95 -16.68
C ASP A 233 22.87 -20.54 -16.16
N ILE A 234 23.02 -20.27 -14.86
CA ILE A 234 22.80 -18.93 -14.27
C ILE A 234 24.03 -18.06 -14.56
N GLN A 235 23.83 -16.80 -14.92
CA GLN A 235 24.90 -15.86 -15.26
C GLN A 235 24.90 -14.64 -14.34
N SER A 236 26.04 -13.95 -14.28
CA SER A 236 26.16 -12.68 -13.59
C SER A 236 25.20 -11.65 -14.19
N GLY A 237 24.48 -10.95 -13.32
CA GLY A 237 23.45 -10.00 -13.68
C GLY A 237 22.06 -10.61 -13.90
N ASP A 238 21.87 -11.93 -13.82
CA ASP A 238 20.52 -12.51 -13.88
C ASP A 238 19.69 -12.08 -12.67
N PHE A 239 18.47 -11.59 -12.94
CA PHE A 239 17.60 -10.97 -11.96
C PHE A 239 16.68 -12.01 -11.31
N LEU A 240 16.44 -11.91 -10.01
CA LEU A 240 15.49 -12.72 -9.28
C LEU A 240 14.34 -11.83 -8.79
N ALA A 241 13.13 -12.14 -9.23
CA ALA A 241 11.90 -11.55 -8.74
C ALA A 241 11.23 -12.51 -7.75
N LEU A 242 10.95 -12.03 -6.54
CA LEU A 242 10.37 -12.80 -5.45
C LEU A 242 8.99 -12.25 -5.10
N SER A 243 8.07 -13.14 -4.79
CA SER A 243 6.71 -12.83 -4.34
C SER A 243 6.38 -13.73 -3.17
N LYS A 244 6.08 -13.17 -2.01
CA LYS A 244 5.57 -13.86 -0.82
C LYS A 244 4.09 -13.57 -0.68
N ILE A 245 3.35 -14.56 -0.20
CA ILE A 245 1.88 -14.49 -0.09
C ILE A 245 1.36 -14.96 1.27
N ARG A 246 2.24 -15.22 2.24
CA ARG A 246 1.86 -15.71 3.57
C ARG A 246 2.73 -15.09 4.68
N GLY A 247 2.15 -14.95 5.87
CA GLY A 247 2.86 -14.44 7.05
C GLY A 247 3.08 -12.93 6.99
N ARG A 248 3.91 -12.42 7.92
CA ARG A 248 4.22 -10.99 8.05
C ARG A 248 4.69 -10.41 6.72
N TRP A 249 5.70 -11.03 6.11
CA TRP A 249 6.27 -10.58 4.84
C TRP A 249 5.28 -10.66 3.69
N GLY A 250 4.48 -11.72 3.59
CA GLY A 250 3.43 -11.81 2.57
C GLY A 250 2.38 -10.72 2.69
N GLY A 251 2.02 -10.32 3.91
CA GLY A 251 1.10 -9.19 4.15
C GLY A 251 1.70 -7.84 3.72
N PHE A 252 2.96 -7.58 4.07
CA PHE A 252 3.66 -6.36 3.63
C PHE A 252 3.77 -6.30 2.11
N GLU A 253 4.26 -7.36 1.49
CA GLU A 253 4.38 -7.42 0.03
C GLU A 253 3.01 -7.30 -0.66
N THR A 254 1.93 -7.82 -0.06
CA THR A 254 0.58 -7.68 -0.64
C THR A 254 0.15 -6.22 -0.73
N LEU A 255 0.47 -5.42 0.29
CA LEU A 255 0.19 -3.98 0.28
C LEU A 255 1.13 -3.23 -0.68
N GLU A 256 2.42 -3.59 -0.68
CA GLU A 256 3.41 -3.02 -1.61
C GLU A 256 3.02 -3.27 -3.07
N LYS A 257 2.67 -4.51 -3.42
CA LYS A 257 2.16 -4.90 -4.75
C LYS A 257 0.97 -4.04 -5.15
N TRP A 258 0.06 -3.78 -4.21
CA TRP A 258 -1.13 -2.98 -4.48
C TRP A 258 -0.83 -1.51 -4.75
N VAL A 259 0.08 -0.88 -4.00
CA VAL A 259 0.41 0.54 -4.20
C VAL A 259 1.35 0.77 -5.38
N THR A 260 2.21 -0.20 -5.74
CA THR A 260 3.18 -0.07 -6.84
C THR A 260 2.72 -0.71 -8.16
N GLY A 261 1.70 -1.57 -8.11
CA GLY A 261 1.33 -2.42 -9.24
C GLY A 261 2.32 -3.54 -9.53
N ALA A 262 3.36 -3.71 -8.71
CA ALA A 262 4.25 -4.86 -8.83
C ALA A 262 3.51 -6.14 -8.45
N PHE A 263 3.84 -7.26 -9.11
CA PHE A 263 3.31 -8.59 -8.75
C PHE A 263 4.37 -9.43 -8.01
N ALA A 264 5.57 -8.86 -7.85
CA ALA A 264 6.65 -9.29 -6.98
C ALA A 264 6.84 -8.22 -5.89
N GLY A 265 7.29 -8.63 -4.71
CA GLY A 265 7.52 -7.74 -3.56
C GLY A 265 8.96 -7.73 -3.06
N HIS A 266 9.86 -8.50 -3.68
CA HIS A 266 11.29 -8.40 -3.38
C HIS A 266 12.13 -8.81 -4.57
N THR A 267 13.39 -8.37 -4.62
CA THR A 267 14.29 -8.63 -5.74
C THR A 267 15.70 -8.91 -5.27
N SER A 268 16.39 -9.79 -5.98
CA SER A 268 17.82 -10.07 -5.79
C SER A 268 18.52 -10.29 -7.12
N VAL A 269 19.85 -10.35 -7.13
CA VAL A 269 20.64 -10.56 -8.36
C VAL A 269 21.70 -11.63 -8.18
N CYS A 270 21.89 -12.43 -9.23
CA CYS A 270 22.92 -13.46 -9.28
C CYS A 270 24.25 -12.91 -9.79
N LEU A 271 25.37 -13.31 -9.17
CA LEU A 271 26.72 -12.95 -9.57
C LEU A 271 27.65 -14.16 -9.47
N LYS A 272 28.51 -14.36 -10.46
CA LYS A 272 29.60 -15.33 -10.42
C LYS A 272 30.90 -14.64 -10.05
N ASP A 273 31.67 -15.22 -9.16
CA ASP A 273 33.01 -14.72 -8.87
C ASP A 273 34.05 -15.24 -9.87
N GLU A 274 35.32 -14.85 -9.69
CA GLU A 274 36.44 -15.26 -10.54
C GLU A 274 36.67 -16.78 -10.59
N LYS A 275 36.17 -17.53 -9.61
CA LYS A 275 36.26 -19.01 -9.56
C LYS A 275 35.06 -19.67 -10.23
N GLY A 276 34.03 -18.90 -10.59
CA GLY A 276 32.76 -19.38 -11.10
C GLY A 276 31.77 -19.79 -10.02
N ASP A 277 32.06 -19.50 -8.75
CA ASP A 277 31.12 -19.74 -7.64
C ASP A 277 29.95 -18.75 -7.73
N LEU A 278 28.74 -19.23 -7.49
CA LEU A 278 27.51 -18.44 -7.64
C LEU A 278 27.08 -17.82 -6.32
N TRP A 279 26.81 -16.52 -6.35
CA TRP A 279 26.41 -15.67 -5.25
C TRP A 279 25.08 -14.98 -5.56
N VAL A 280 24.33 -14.67 -4.52
CA VAL A 280 23.11 -13.83 -4.59
C VAL A 280 23.37 -12.58 -3.78
N ALA A 281 23.20 -11.41 -4.40
CA ALA A 281 23.27 -10.12 -3.73
C ALA A 281 21.87 -9.50 -3.65
N GLU A 282 21.52 -8.95 -2.49
CA GLU A 282 20.24 -8.29 -2.25
C GLU A 282 20.32 -7.20 -1.19
N SER A 283 19.44 -6.20 -1.31
CA SER A 283 19.16 -5.23 -0.25
C SER A 283 17.89 -5.65 0.47
N GLY A 284 17.92 -5.70 1.81
CA GLY A 284 16.79 -6.16 2.63
C GLY A 284 17.05 -7.51 3.31
N TYR A 285 18.31 -7.91 3.42
CA TYR A 285 18.73 -9.10 4.16
C TYR A 285 18.74 -8.82 5.66
N GLU A 286 18.01 -9.59 6.45
CA GLU A 286 17.99 -9.46 7.91
C GLU A 286 19.26 -10.07 8.52
N ASN A 287 20.09 -9.24 9.16
CA ASN A 287 21.31 -9.70 9.84
C ASN A 287 21.01 -10.31 11.23
N ASP A 288 22.05 -10.81 11.92
CA ASP A 288 21.92 -11.42 13.26
C ASP A 288 21.33 -10.48 14.34
N LYS A 289 21.29 -9.17 14.09
CA LYS A 289 20.71 -8.16 14.99
C LYS A 289 19.25 -7.81 14.63
N GLY A 290 18.70 -8.39 13.57
CA GLY A 290 17.38 -8.04 13.06
C GLY A 290 17.35 -6.76 12.22
N GLU A 291 18.51 -6.26 11.77
CA GLU A 291 18.60 -5.09 10.91
C GLU A 291 18.59 -5.52 9.43
N GLU A 292 17.85 -4.81 8.59
CA GLU A 292 17.85 -5.02 7.15
C GLU A 292 19.03 -4.30 6.50
N VAL A 293 19.89 -5.08 5.86
CA VAL A 293 21.14 -4.60 5.24
C VAL A 293 21.29 -5.15 3.83
N ILE A 294 22.26 -4.61 3.11
CA ILE A 294 22.72 -5.16 1.83
C ILE A 294 23.70 -6.30 2.11
N ALA A 295 23.45 -7.47 1.54
CA ALA A 295 24.25 -8.67 1.75
C ALA A 295 24.56 -9.41 0.45
N ILE A 296 25.61 -10.23 0.49
CA ILE A 296 25.98 -11.19 -0.54
C ILE A 296 26.05 -12.56 0.12
N VAL A 297 25.26 -13.51 -0.38
CA VAL A 297 25.11 -14.83 0.20
C VAL A 297 25.46 -15.89 -0.85
N PRO A 298 26.21 -16.95 -0.51
CA PRO A 298 26.43 -18.07 -1.43
C PRO A 298 25.10 -18.66 -1.90
N TRP A 299 24.99 -19.00 -3.19
CA TRP A 299 23.75 -19.53 -3.75
C TRP A 299 23.15 -20.69 -2.96
N ASP A 300 23.97 -21.64 -2.50
CA ASP A 300 23.47 -22.81 -1.77
C ASP A 300 22.83 -22.44 -0.42
N GLU A 301 23.38 -21.44 0.25
CA GLU A 301 22.84 -20.93 1.51
C GLU A 301 21.54 -20.17 1.25
N TRP A 302 21.56 -19.23 0.29
CA TRP A 302 20.37 -18.48 -0.10
C TRP A 302 19.23 -19.39 -0.58
N TRP A 303 19.54 -20.39 -1.41
CA TRP A 303 18.57 -21.35 -1.91
C TRP A 303 18.01 -22.23 -0.79
N THR A 304 18.84 -22.62 0.18
CA THR A 304 18.39 -23.35 1.37
C THR A 304 17.44 -22.51 2.22
N MET A 305 17.70 -21.20 2.34
CA MET A 305 16.79 -20.26 3.02
C MET A 305 15.46 -20.14 2.26
N ALA A 306 15.49 -19.93 0.95
CA ALA A 306 14.29 -19.83 0.11
C ALA A 306 13.40 -21.07 0.20
N LEU A 307 13.99 -22.27 0.25
CA LEU A 307 13.25 -23.54 0.41
C LEU A 307 12.64 -23.72 1.81
N LYS A 308 13.19 -23.08 2.83
CA LYS A 308 12.70 -23.12 4.22
C LYS A 308 11.78 -21.97 4.57
N ASP A 309 11.63 -20.99 3.68
CA ASP A 309 10.82 -19.80 3.93
C ASP A 309 9.33 -20.18 4.06
N GLU A 310 8.80 -20.02 5.26
CA GLU A 310 7.41 -20.34 5.58
C GLU A 310 6.42 -19.30 5.06
N SER A 311 6.86 -18.21 4.43
CA SER A 311 6.00 -17.21 3.77
C SER A 311 5.44 -17.66 2.41
N ASN A 312 5.75 -18.89 1.98
CA ASN A 312 5.37 -19.47 0.69
C ASN A 312 5.83 -18.59 -0.48
N PRO A 313 7.15 -18.49 -0.74
CA PRO A 313 7.67 -17.65 -1.80
C PRO A 313 7.45 -18.26 -3.20
N GLN A 314 7.19 -17.40 -4.17
CA GLN A 314 7.29 -17.65 -5.60
C GLN A 314 8.51 -16.89 -6.13
N ILE A 315 9.37 -17.57 -6.89
CA ILE A 315 10.64 -16.98 -7.36
C ILE A 315 10.76 -17.19 -8.87
N ALA A 316 11.00 -16.11 -9.60
CA ALA A 316 11.32 -16.13 -11.02
C ALA A 316 12.75 -15.62 -11.25
N LEU A 317 13.49 -16.35 -12.07
CA LEU A 317 14.76 -15.94 -12.64
C LEU A 317 14.50 -15.31 -14.02
N LEU A 318 14.99 -14.09 -14.22
CA LEU A 318 14.91 -13.32 -15.45
C LEU A 318 16.33 -13.16 -16.01
N PRO A 319 16.73 -14.00 -17.00
CA PRO A 319 18.05 -13.91 -17.60
C PRO A 319 18.21 -12.61 -18.39
N LEU A 320 19.40 -12.00 -18.36
CA LEU A 320 19.68 -10.87 -19.26
C LEU A 320 19.69 -11.31 -20.73
N HIS A 321 19.17 -10.45 -21.61
CA HIS A 321 19.24 -10.65 -23.06
C HIS A 321 20.71 -10.74 -23.51
N PRO A 322 21.08 -11.62 -24.46
CA PRO A 322 22.47 -11.77 -24.90
C PRO A 322 23.17 -10.47 -25.30
N ASP A 323 22.46 -9.56 -25.98
CA ASP A 323 23.02 -8.25 -26.40
C ASP A 323 23.24 -7.29 -25.22
N VAL A 324 22.45 -7.42 -24.15
CA VAL A 324 22.66 -6.67 -22.90
C VAL A 324 23.82 -7.28 -22.14
N ARG A 325 23.86 -8.62 -22.03
CA ARG A 325 24.94 -9.36 -21.38
C ARG A 325 26.30 -9.09 -22.02
N ALA A 326 26.36 -8.96 -23.34
CA ALA A 326 27.60 -8.60 -24.04
C ALA A 326 28.17 -7.23 -23.66
N ARG A 327 27.34 -6.32 -23.11
CA ARG A 327 27.73 -4.98 -22.64
C ARG A 327 27.90 -4.91 -21.12
N PHE A 328 27.45 -5.92 -20.39
CA PHE A 328 27.51 -5.96 -18.93
C PHE A 328 28.96 -6.05 -18.44
N ASN A 329 29.43 -5.01 -17.76
CA ASN A 329 30.74 -4.99 -17.13
C ASN A 329 30.68 -5.65 -15.75
N GLU A 330 31.04 -6.93 -15.71
CA GLU A 330 31.02 -7.76 -14.50
C GLU A 330 31.97 -7.25 -13.39
N ASN A 331 33.12 -6.67 -13.75
CA ASN A 331 34.04 -6.11 -12.77
C ASN A 331 33.44 -4.88 -12.07
N ALA A 332 32.81 -3.98 -12.84
CA ALA A 332 32.12 -2.81 -12.28
C ALA A 332 30.91 -3.21 -11.42
N ALA A 333 30.16 -4.23 -11.85
CA ALA A 333 29.07 -4.78 -11.05
C ALA A 333 29.56 -5.29 -9.69
N TRP A 334 30.65 -6.06 -9.66
CA TRP A 334 31.24 -6.54 -8.41
C TRP A 334 31.82 -5.42 -7.55
N GLU A 335 32.42 -4.39 -8.14
CA GLU A 335 32.93 -3.22 -7.42
C GLU A 335 31.79 -2.49 -6.70
N TYR A 336 30.70 -2.22 -7.42
CA TYR A 336 29.50 -1.61 -6.85
C TYR A 336 28.92 -2.46 -5.71
N VAL A 337 28.65 -3.74 -5.98
CA VAL A 337 28.03 -4.66 -5.03
C VAL A 337 28.86 -4.77 -3.75
N ARG A 338 30.19 -4.93 -3.87
CA ARG A 338 31.10 -4.97 -2.70
C ARG A 338 31.12 -3.66 -1.94
N SER A 339 31.00 -2.52 -2.62
CA SER A 339 30.96 -1.21 -1.96
C SER A 339 29.71 -1.01 -1.10
N MET A 340 28.62 -1.71 -1.42
CA MET A 340 27.32 -1.59 -0.77
C MET A 340 27.09 -2.60 0.36
N VAL A 341 27.88 -3.66 0.47
CA VAL A 341 27.72 -4.67 1.53
C VAL A 341 27.75 -4.03 2.93
N GLY A 342 26.77 -4.39 3.75
CA GLY A 342 26.63 -3.92 5.12
C GLY A 342 26.00 -2.54 5.27
N LYS A 343 25.67 -1.87 4.16
CA LYS A 343 24.91 -0.61 4.18
C LYS A 343 23.42 -0.86 4.47
N PRO A 344 22.70 0.14 5.00
CA PRO A 344 21.29 -0.02 5.37
C PRO A 344 20.37 -0.14 4.16
N TYR A 345 19.21 -0.75 4.38
CA TYR A 345 18.10 -0.76 3.42
C TYR A 345 17.56 0.65 3.14
N GLY A 346 17.11 0.89 1.91
CA GLY A 346 16.57 2.17 1.43
C GLY A 346 15.18 2.50 1.96
N TYR A 347 15.02 2.69 3.27
CA TYR A 347 13.74 3.15 3.83
C TYR A 347 13.41 4.60 3.45
N HIS A 348 14.44 5.44 3.31
CA HIS A 348 14.29 6.87 3.00
C HIS A 348 13.66 7.13 1.62
N ASN A 349 13.85 6.22 0.66
CA ASN A 349 13.35 6.39 -0.71
C ASN A 349 12.18 5.47 -1.07
N MET A 350 11.91 4.41 -0.30
CA MET A 350 10.86 3.41 -0.60
C MET A 350 9.46 4.00 -0.82
N ILE A 351 9.08 5.06 -0.09
CA ILE A 351 7.76 5.67 -0.25
C ILE A 351 7.69 6.58 -1.49
N PHE A 352 8.82 7.19 -1.87
CA PHE A 352 8.83 8.17 -2.96
C PHE A 352 8.89 7.53 -4.34
N SER A 353 9.37 6.29 -4.45
CA SER A 353 9.49 5.57 -5.74
C SER A 353 8.16 5.22 -6.44
N TRP A 354 7.03 5.61 -5.86
CA TRP A 354 5.70 5.40 -6.46
C TRP A 354 4.79 6.63 -6.30
N ILE A 355 5.35 7.80 -5.94
CA ILE A 355 4.64 9.07 -5.77
C ILE A 355 5.22 10.12 -6.74
N ASP A 356 5.00 9.89 -8.03
CA ASP A 356 5.66 10.69 -9.07
C ASP A 356 4.80 11.86 -9.59
N THR A 357 3.50 11.84 -9.30
CA THR A 357 2.53 12.79 -9.86
C THR A 357 1.80 13.57 -8.75
N ILE A 358 1.17 14.72 -9.07
CA ILE A 358 0.45 15.51 -8.03
C ILE A 358 -0.80 14.76 -7.52
N GLY A 359 -1.35 13.87 -8.33
CA GLY A 359 -2.45 12.97 -7.99
C GLY A 359 -2.42 11.77 -8.93
N ASP A 360 -3.19 10.73 -8.63
CA ASP A 360 -3.15 9.43 -9.34
C ASP A 360 -1.96 8.51 -8.97
N ASN A 361 -1.39 8.67 -7.78
CA ASN A 361 -0.39 7.71 -7.23
C ASN A 361 -1.00 6.68 -6.29
N TYR A 362 -2.11 7.04 -5.63
CA TYR A 362 -2.61 6.30 -4.49
C TYR A 362 -3.83 5.46 -4.87
N PRO A 363 -3.85 4.15 -4.56
CA PRO A 363 -5.05 3.36 -4.65
C PRO A 363 -6.21 3.94 -3.82
N PRO A 364 -7.40 4.18 -4.41
CA PRO A 364 -8.53 4.65 -3.62
C PRO A 364 -8.86 3.70 -2.44
N PRO A 365 -9.19 4.22 -1.24
CA PRO A 365 -9.46 5.62 -0.90
C PRO A 365 -8.24 6.39 -0.36
N LEU A 366 -7.01 5.86 -0.51
CA LEU A 366 -5.82 6.63 -0.15
C LEU A 366 -5.76 7.90 -1.00
N ASP A 367 -5.46 9.02 -0.35
CA ASP A 367 -5.18 10.29 -0.98
C ASP A 367 -4.03 10.99 -0.24
N ALA A 368 -3.53 12.07 -0.84
CA ALA A 368 -2.39 12.79 -0.30
C ALA A 368 -2.66 13.41 1.09
N ASN A 369 -3.91 13.81 1.39
CA ASN A 369 -4.29 14.33 2.71
C ASN A 369 -4.20 13.23 3.77
N LEU A 370 -4.62 12.01 3.44
CA LEU A 370 -4.51 10.88 4.35
C LEU A 370 -3.04 10.51 4.58
N VAL A 371 -2.23 10.46 3.52
CA VAL A 371 -0.78 10.23 3.63
C VAL A 371 -0.14 11.29 4.53
N MET A 372 -0.47 12.56 4.32
CA MET A 372 -0.03 13.67 5.15
C MET A 372 -0.43 13.53 6.62
N ALA A 373 -1.68 13.16 6.90
CA ALA A 373 -2.16 12.95 8.27
C ALA A 373 -1.42 11.79 8.96
N VAL A 374 -1.20 10.68 8.23
CA VAL A 374 -0.47 9.51 8.74
C VAL A 374 1.00 9.82 8.98
N MET A 375 1.68 10.47 8.03
CA MET A 375 3.08 10.91 8.17
C MET A 375 3.24 11.86 9.37
N SER A 376 2.32 12.82 9.53
CA SER A 376 2.32 13.76 10.66
C SER A 376 2.17 13.06 12.01
N MET A 377 1.23 12.12 12.12
CA MET A 377 1.03 11.37 13.36
C MET A 377 2.19 10.42 13.66
N TRP A 378 2.68 9.69 12.66
CA TRP A 378 3.78 8.74 12.85
C TRP A 378 5.08 9.45 13.25
N THR A 379 5.34 10.64 12.69
CA THR A 379 6.48 11.49 13.09
C THR A 379 6.42 11.88 14.57
N ARG A 380 5.22 12.04 15.13
CA ARG A 380 5.05 12.36 16.55
C ARG A 380 5.15 11.12 17.45
N VAL A 381 4.61 9.97 17.01
CA VAL A 381 4.57 8.73 17.82
C VAL A 381 5.89 7.97 17.80
N GLN A 382 6.60 7.97 16.67
CA GLN A 382 7.88 7.28 16.46
C GLN A 382 8.87 8.20 15.72
N PRO A 383 9.37 9.28 16.36
CA PRO A 383 10.15 10.32 15.70
C PRO A 383 11.44 9.80 15.08
N LEU A 384 12.11 8.83 15.71
CA LEU A 384 13.35 8.25 15.19
C LEU A 384 13.10 7.41 13.92
N TYR A 385 12.00 6.66 13.87
CA TYR A 385 11.65 5.87 12.68
C TYR A 385 11.13 6.76 11.54
N ALA A 386 10.29 7.75 11.85
CA ALA A 386 9.82 8.70 10.84
C ALA A 386 10.94 9.53 10.23
N ALA A 387 11.93 9.93 11.05
CA ALA A 387 13.11 10.64 10.56
C ALA A 387 13.86 9.81 9.49
N ASN A 388 13.96 8.50 9.70
CA ASN A 388 14.57 7.55 8.78
C ASN A 388 13.70 7.19 7.56
N MET A 389 12.42 7.54 7.56
CA MET A 389 11.50 7.16 6.47
C MET A 389 11.24 8.32 5.49
N TRP A 390 11.18 9.56 5.97
CA TRP A 390 10.86 10.69 5.08
C TRP A 390 11.47 12.04 5.44
N ASN A 391 11.82 12.34 6.71
CA ASN A 391 12.26 13.71 7.03
C ASN A 391 13.53 14.10 6.29
N GLU A 392 14.57 13.26 6.29
CA GLU A 392 15.79 13.57 5.56
C GLU A 392 15.57 13.64 4.05
N ALA A 393 14.75 12.73 3.51
CA ALA A 393 14.41 12.67 2.09
C ALA A 393 13.64 13.93 1.63
N LEU A 394 12.71 14.42 2.44
CA LEU A 394 11.98 15.67 2.18
C LEU A 394 12.89 16.90 2.30
N ASN A 395 13.80 16.91 3.28
CA ASN A 395 14.82 17.95 3.41
C ASN A 395 15.72 18.02 2.18
N LYS A 396 16.18 16.88 1.66
CA LYS A 396 16.97 16.81 0.42
C LYS A 396 16.23 17.38 -0.78
N ARG A 397 14.95 17.03 -0.94
CA ARG A 397 14.07 17.60 -1.99
C ARG A 397 13.91 19.12 -1.88
N LEU A 398 13.87 19.66 -0.66
CA LEU A 398 13.88 21.10 -0.40
C LEU A 398 15.28 21.74 -0.44
N GLY A 399 16.37 20.97 -0.49
CA GLY A 399 17.72 21.50 -0.29
C GLY A 399 17.90 22.16 1.08
N THR A 400 17.25 21.62 2.12
CA THR A 400 17.39 22.02 3.53
C THR A 400 18.01 20.89 4.35
N GLU A 401 18.33 21.17 5.61
CA GLU A 401 18.87 20.17 6.54
C GLU A 401 18.23 20.35 7.93
N GLY A 402 17.90 19.24 8.59
CA GLY A 402 17.49 19.24 10.00
C GLY A 402 16.10 19.82 10.29
N LEU A 403 15.29 20.13 9.28
CA LEU A 403 13.88 20.48 9.49
C LEU A 403 13.09 19.22 9.87
N ASP A 404 12.23 19.34 10.87
CA ASP A 404 11.19 18.34 11.11
C ASP A 404 10.07 18.49 10.06
N LEU A 405 9.10 17.56 10.06
CA LEU A 405 8.02 17.56 9.07
C LEU A 405 7.23 18.88 9.07
N GLN A 406 7.07 19.53 10.23
CA GLN A 406 6.40 20.84 10.33
C GLN A 406 7.23 21.94 9.67
N GLY A 407 8.52 22.02 9.98
CA GLY A 407 9.46 22.94 9.33
C GLY A 407 9.52 22.73 7.82
N ILE A 408 9.45 21.48 7.35
CA ILE A 408 9.35 21.12 5.93
C ILE A 408 8.08 21.71 5.32
N ILE A 409 6.91 21.50 5.93
CA ILE A 409 5.63 22.02 5.41
C ILE A 409 5.67 23.55 5.31
N ILE A 410 6.10 24.22 6.37
CA ILE A 410 6.22 25.69 6.42
C ILE A 410 7.18 26.21 5.35
N GLU A 411 8.35 25.58 5.19
CA GLU A 411 9.33 25.97 4.19
C GLU A 411 8.83 25.73 2.76
N THR A 412 8.07 24.66 2.55
CA THR A 412 7.42 24.34 1.27
C THR A 412 6.42 25.42 0.88
N GLU A 413 5.55 25.81 1.82
CA GLU A 413 4.59 26.90 1.64
C GLU A 413 5.29 28.26 1.42
N ARG A 414 6.36 28.54 2.18
CA ARG A 414 7.17 29.76 2.01
C ARG A 414 7.75 29.88 0.59
N ARG A 415 8.00 28.75 -0.06
CA ARG A 415 8.48 28.67 -1.46
C ARG A 415 7.35 28.66 -2.49
N GLY A 416 6.10 28.74 -2.07
CA GLY A 416 4.93 28.73 -2.95
C GLY A 416 4.68 27.37 -3.61
N MET A 417 5.14 26.28 -2.97
CA MET A 417 4.94 24.90 -3.41
C MET A 417 3.89 24.24 -2.50
N SER A 418 3.08 23.33 -3.05
CA SER A 418 2.23 22.43 -2.24
C SER A 418 3.02 21.22 -1.73
N PHE A 419 2.60 20.60 -0.63
CA PHE A 419 3.25 19.37 -0.15
C PHE A 419 3.24 18.25 -1.20
N ASP A 420 2.17 18.10 -1.97
CA ASP A 420 2.09 17.09 -3.04
C ASP A 420 3.17 17.30 -4.10
N GLN A 421 3.40 18.56 -4.51
CA GLN A 421 4.49 18.91 -5.43
C GLN A 421 5.88 18.62 -4.84
N LEU A 422 6.06 18.73 -3.52
CA LEU A 422 7.31 18.35 -2.87
C LEU A 422 7.54 16.83 -3.00
N LEU A 423 6.50 16.02 -2.79
CA LEU A 423 6.59 14.56 -2.89
C LEU A 423 7.00 14.12 -4.30
N THR A 424 6.55 14.83 -5.35
CA THR A 424 6.89 14.53 -6.76
C THR A 424 8.30 14.89 -7.19
N ILE A 425 9.12 15.49 -6.32
CA ILE A 425 10.52 15.77 -6.68
C ILE A 425 11.27 14.43 -6.71
N PRO A 426 11.88 14.05 -7.84
CA PRO A 426 12.52 12.74 -7.96
C PRO A 426 13.65 12.56 -6.96
N GLU A 427 13.70 11.38 -6.34
CA GLU A 427 14.87 10.90 -5.62
C GLU A 427 16.09 10.91 -6.56
N GLN A 428 17.25 11.24 -6.02
CA GLN A 428 18.49 11.18 -6.78
C GLN A 428 19.35 10.05 -6.25
N ASP A 429 19.87 9.22 -7.16
CA ASP A 429 20.71 8.09 -6.81
C ASP A 429 21.91 8.55 -5.97
N GLU A 430 22.52 9.70 -6.23
CA GLU A 430 23.68 10.17 -5.47
C GLU A 430 23.39 10.63 -4.03
N TRP A 431 22.12 10.68 -3.61
CA TRP A 431 21.77 11.10 -2.26
C TRP A 431 22.27 10.11 -1.20
N ILE A 432 22.87 10.66 -0.15
CA ILE A 432 23.40 9.93 1.01
C ILE A 432 22.72 10.46 2.26
N TYR A 433 22.19 9.55 3.07
CA TYR A 433 21.46 9.83 4.31
C TYR A 433 22.38 9.74 5.52
N SER A 434 21.89 10.14 6.70
CA SER A 434 22.70 10.16 7.93
C SER A 434 23.16 8.76 8.38
N ASP A 435 22.41 7.72 8.04
CA ASP A 435 22.76 6.31 8.23
C ASP A 435 23.61 5.72 7.10
N GLY A 436 23.88 6.52 6.05
CA GLY A 436 24.77 6.19 4.94
C GLY A 436 24.07 6.16 3.60
N LYS A 437 24.77 5.62 2.60
CA LYS A 437 24.20 5.34 1.28
C LYS A 437 23.31 4.10 1.43
N SER A 438 22.05 4.20 1.05
CA SER A 438 21.05 3.14 1.15
C SER A 438 20.31 2.98 -0.17
N THR A 439 19.82 1.78 -0.44
CA THR A 439 19.05 1.47 -1.64
C THR A 439 17.97 0.44 -1.33
N THR A 440 16.80 0.54 -1.96
CA THR A 440 15.77 -0.52 -1.90
C THR A 440 16.26 -1.76 -2.65
N CYS A 441 15.55 -2.88 -2.49
CA CYS A 441 15.86 -4.16 -3.14
C CYS A 441 16.08 -4.01 -4.66
N VAL A 442 15.20 -3.28 -5.33
CA VAL A 442 15.26 -3.09 -6.79
C VAL A 442 16.27 -2.01 -7.19
N ALA A 443 16.31 -0.88 -6.48
CA ALA A 443 17.25 0.20 -6.77
C ALA A 443 18.71 -0.29 -6.66
N PHE A 444 19.01 -1.16 -5.70
CA PHE A 444 20.33 -1.80 -5.57
C PHE A 444 20.77 -2.52 -6.85
N ILE A 445 19.88 -3.32 -7.44
CA ILE A 445 20.19 -4.09 -8.65
C ILE A 445 20.30 -3.17 -9.86
N LEU A 446 19.43 -2.17 -9.95
CA LEU A 446 19.45 -1.24 -11.07
C LEU A 446 20.63 -0.26 -11.01
N GLU A 447 21.10 0.14 -9.82
CA GLU A 447 22.34 0.91 -9.66
C GLU A 447 23.53 0.05 -10.09
N MET A 448 23.56 -1.23 -9.72
CA MET A 448 24.56 -2.18 -10.23
C MET A 448 24.51 -2.27 -11.77
N TYR A 449 23.32 -2.31 -12.37
CA TYR A 449 23.16 -2.29 -13.83
C TYR A 449 23.61 -0.97 -14.47
N LYS A 450 23.43 0.18 -13.79
CA LYS A 450 23.97 1.48 -14.22
C LYS A 450 25.49 1.43 -14.27
N GLU A 451 26.13 1.00 -13.19
CA GLU A 451 27.60 0.86 -13.09
C GLU A 451 28.15 -0.16 -14.09
N ALA A 452 27.41 -1.24 -14.33
CA ALA A 452 27.76 -2.26 -15.31
C ALA A 452 27.53 -1.83 -16.77
N GLY A 453 26.99 -0.62 -17.02
CA GLY A 453 26.83 -0.04 -18.35
C GLY A 453 25.57 -0.46 -19.12
N ILE A 454 24.59 -1.11 -18.48
CA ILE A 454 23.34 -1.55 -19.14
C ILE A 454 22.51 -0.38 -19.63
N PHE A 455 22.46 0.71 -18.86
CA PHE A 455 21.61 1.87 -19.15
C PHE A 455 22.21 2.88 -20.13
N ALA A 456 23.40 2.63 -20.69
CA ALA A 456 23.99 3.53 -21.68
C ALA A 456 23.09 3.70 -22.93
N PRO A 457 22.89 4.93 -23.45
CA PRO A 457 23.56 6.19 -23.07
C PRO A 457 22.83 7.01 -21.98
N PHE A 458 21.79 6.47 -21.35
CA PHE A 458 20.92 7.17 -20.41
C PHE A 458 21.36 7.09 -18.95
N THR A 459 22.54 6.51 -18.65
CA THR A 459 23.07 6.29 -17.30
C THR A 459 22.91 7.50 -16.37
N GLU A 460 23.32 8.69 -16.82
CA GLU A 460 23.25 9.94 -16.03
C GLU A 460 21.85 10.53 -15.91
N SER A 461 20.91 10.09 -16.75
CA SER A 461 19.57 10.67 -16.87
C SER A 461 18.47 9.80 -16.26
N ILE A 462 18.80 8.60 -15.82
CA ILE A 462 17.86 7.67 -15.17
C ILE A 462 18.20 7.66 -13.69
N GLN A 463 17.24 8.01 -12.84
CA GLN A 463 17.32 7.82 -11.39
C GLN A 463 16.66 6.49 -11.04
N VAL A 464 17.46 5.46 -10.76
CA VAL A 464 16.90 4.11 -10.51
C VAL A 464 16.28 3.96 -9.13
N THR A 465 16.54 4.92 -8.24
CA THR A 465 15.84 5.08 -6.97
C THR A 465 14.33 5.38 -7.15
N GLU A 466 13.92 5.85 -8.33
CA GLU A 466 12.51 6.07 -8.70
C GLU A 466 11.82 4.81 -9.25
N PHE A 467 12.53 3.67 -9.36
CA PHE A 467 11.94 2.47 -9.95
C PHE A 467 11.24 1.63 -8.91
N THR A 468 10.02 1.20 -9.22
CA THR A 468 9.39 0.09 -8.52
C THR A 468 9.90 -1.25 -9.07
N ILE A 469 9.57 -2.35 -8.37
CA ILE A 469 9.82 -3.70 -8.88
C ILE A 469 9.11 -3.93 -10.23
N ARG A 470 7.95 -3.30 -10.44
CA ARG A 470 7.22 -3.33 -11.71
C ARG A 470 8.05 -2.77 -12.84
N ASP A 471 8.59 -1.57 -12.64
CA ASP A 471 9.37 -0.90 -13.67
C ASP A 471 10.60 -1.71 -14.04
N ALA A 472 11.24 -2.35 -13.05
CA ALA A 472 12.41 -3.19 -13.29
C ALA A 472 12.11 -4.39 -14.18
N TYR A 473 11.07 -5.19 -13.91
CA TYR A 473 10.78 -6.36 -14.75
C TYR A 473 10.18 -5.97 -16.13
N MET A 474 9.66 -4.75 -16.28
CA MET A 474 9.17 -4.22 -17.56
C MET A 474 10.31 -3.79 -18.49
N LEU A 475 11.50 -3.52 -17.96
CA LEU A 475 12.67 -3.17 -18.76
C LEU A 475 12.95 -4.23 -19.82
N LYS A 476 13.11 -3.79 -21.06
CA LYS A 476 13.40 -4.64 -22.22
C LYS A 476 14.88 -5.01 -22.28
N ILE A 477 15.37 -5.59 -21.20
CA ILE A 477 16.76 -6.00 -21.01
C ILE A 477 16.92 -7.50 -20.76
N PHE A 478 15.81 -8.22 -20.61
CA PHE A 478 15.77 -9.64 -20.31
C PHE A 478 15.54 -10.49 -21.56
N ASP A 479 15.83 -11.78 -21.44
CA ASP A 479 15.54 -12.76 -22.46
C ASP A 479 14.12 -13.30 -22.28
N ASP A 480 13.31 -13.17 -23.33
CA ASP A 480 11.95 -13.69 -23.41
C ASP A 480 11.80 -14.78 -24.48
N ASN A 481 12.91 -15.21 -25.10
CA ASN A 481 12.91 -16.23 -26.13
C ASN A 481 13.01 -17.64 -25.51
N PRO A 482 11.96 -18.47 -25.58
CA PRO A 482 11.97 -19.80 -24.97
C PRO A 482 13.07 -20.72 -25.51
N ALA A 483 13.59 -20.47 -26.71
CA ALA A 483 14.67 -21.26 -27.29
C ALA A 483 16.05 -20.97 -26.68
N ARG A 484 16.21 -19.85 -25.96
CA ARG A 484 17.47 -19.44 -25.30
C ARG A 484 17.43 -19.60 -23.79
N LEU A 485 16.23 -19.67 -23.20
CA LEU A 485 16.08 -19.95 -21.78
C LEU A 485 16.70 -21.32 -21.42
N PRO A 486 17.22 -21.50 -20.19
CA PRO A 486 17.82 -22.77 -19.76
C PRO A 486 16.87 -23.95 -19.97
N SER A 487 17.39 -25.14 -20.29
CA SER A 487 16.51 -26.29 -20.62
C SER A 487 15.61 -26.76 -19.47
N TRP A 488 15.92 -26.37 -18.22
CA TRP A 488 15.11 -26.64 -17.03
C TRP A 488 14.09 -25.52 -16.74
N CYS A 489 14.16 -24.41 -17.49
CA CYS A 489 13.29 -23.26 -17.38
C CYS A 489 11.91 -23.59 -17.95
N ASN A 490 10.90 -23.53 -17.07
CA ASN A 490 9.52 -23.87 -17.34
C ASN A 490 9.29 -25.35 -17.71
N THR A 491 8.29 -25.95 -17.09
CA THR A 491 7.76 -27.25 -17.54
C THR A 491 6.82 -27.00 -18.75
N GLU A 492 6.53 -28.04 -19.55
CA GLU A 492 5.63 -27.90 -20.72
C GLU A 492 4.27 -27.26 -20.38
N SER A 493 3.84 -27.32 -19.12
CA SER A 493 2.59 -26.76 -18.60
C SER A 493 2.65 -25.26 -18.24
N ASP A 494 3.80 -24.70 -17.86
CA ASP A 494 3.87 -23.34 -17.29
C ASP A 494 3.94 -22.24 -18.38
N LYS A 495 4.60 -22.53 -19.52
CA LYS A 495 4.75 -21.63 -20.70
C LYS A 495 4.92 -20.13 -20.36
N LEU A 496 5.75 -19.80 -19.36
CA LEU A 496 6.08 -18.42 -19.00
C LEU A 496 7.20 -17.88 -19.91
N PRO A 497 7.27 -16.56 -20.16
CA PRO A 497 8.38 -15.96 -20.90
C PRO A 497 9.68 -15.86 -20.10
N PHE A 498 9.66 -16.27 -18.83
CA PHE A 498 10.79 -16.26 -17.89
C PHE A 498 10.79 -17.56 -17.06
N CYS A 499 11.82 -17.79 -16.23
CA CYS A 499 11.99 -19.04 -15.51
C CYS A 499 11.44 -18.99 -14.10
N GLN A 500 10.27 -19.57 -13.85
CA GLN A 500 9.79 -19.71 -12.47
C GLN A 500 10.43 -20.91 -11.76
N ILE A 501 11.37 -20.63 -10.86
CA ILE A 501 12.24 -21.62 -10.21
C ILE A 501 11.71 -22.14 -8.87
N LEU A 502 10.82 -21.40 -8.20
CA LEU A 502 10.16 -21.79 -6.96
C LEU A 502 8.71 -21.30 -6.93
N GLY A 503 7.83 -22.05 -6.25
CA GLY A 503 6.55 -21.55 -5.78
C GLY A 503 5.33 -22.35 -6.26
N GLU A 504 4.34 -22.44 -5.37
CA GLU A 504 3.06 -23.12 -5.59
C GLU A 504 2.17 -22.43 -6.63
N TYR A 505 2.28 -21.12 -6.75
CA TYR A 505 1.45 -20.30 -7.64
C TYR A 505 2.25 -19.74 -8.78
N ARG A 506 1.62 -19.61 -9.94
CA ARG A 506 2.20 -19.07 -11.16
C ARG A 506 2.49 -17.59 -10.95
N MET A 507 3.75 -17.21 -11.16
CA MET A 507 4.12 -15.81 -11.16
C MET A 507 3.57 -15.11 -12.39
N GLU A 508 3.04 -13.93 -12.15
CA GLU A 508 2.63 -13.00 -13.18
C GLU A 508 3.58 -11.82 -13.11
N LEU A 509 4.17 -11.44 -14.24
CA LEU A 509 4.95 -10.21 -14.40
C LEU A 509 4.32 -9.46 -15.58
N PRO A 510 3.23 -8.69 -15.36
CA PRO A 510 2.53 -7.99 -16.42
C PRO A 510 3.47 -7.07 -17.21
N GLU A 511 3.35 -7.00 -18.54
CA GLU A 511 4.25 -6.17 -19.36
C GLU A 511 5.75 -6.52 -19.23
N TYR A 512 6.08 -7.73 -18.78
CA TYR A 512 7.46 -8.23 -18.72
C TYR A 512 8.22 -7.98 -20.02
N ASN A 513 9.40 -7.37 -19.91
CA ASN A 513 10.35 -7.17 -21.00
C ASN A 513 9.81 -6.36 -22.20
N THR A 514 9.00 -5.32 -21.95
CA THR A 514 8.32 -4.56 -23.01
C THR A 514 8.85 -3.14 -23.24
N ILE A 515 9.49 -2.52 -22.25
CA ILE A 515 9.85 -1.09 -22.28
C ILE A 515 11.35 -0.91 -22.51
N GLU A 516 11.72 -0.32 -23.65
CA GLU A 516 13.09 0.11 -23.90
C GLU A 516 13.48 1.22 -22.92
N PRO A 517 14.69 1.20 -22.32
CA PRO A 517 15.14 2.31 -21.47
C PRO A 517 15.20 3.66 -22.20
N TYR A 518 14.81 4.75 -21.53
CA TYR A 518 14.93 6.12 -22.03
C TYR A 518 15.24 7.10 -20.89
N ALA A 519 15.70 8.30 -21.26
CA ALA A 519 16.03 9.35 -20.30
C ALA A 519 14.83 9.74 -19.43
N LYS A 520 15.07 9.90 -18.12
CA LYS A 520 14.08 10.34 -17.12
C LYS A 520 12.84 9.44 -17.01
N MET A 521 12.99 8.16 -17.35
CA MET A 521 11.91 7.20 -17.17
C MET A 521 11.59 7.03 -15.68
N ASN A 522 10.32 6.82 -15.36
CA ASN A 522 9.85 6.63 -13.97
C ASN A 522 9.88 7.86 -13.06
N GLU A 523 10.05 9.08 -13.59
CA GLU A 523 10.00 10.29 -12.75
C GLU A 523 8.59 10.95 -12.73
N ASN A 524 7.62 10.43 -13.49
CA ASN A 524 6.30 11.04 -13.69
C ASN A 524 5.19 9.99 -13.93
N CYS A 525 5.25 8.86 -13.21
CA CYS A 525 4.38 7.71 -13.43
C CYS A 525 3.26 7.59 -12.39
N PRO A 526 1.98 7.58 -12.81
CA PRO A 526 0.88 7.25 -11.91
C PRO A 526 0.88 5.75 -11.58
N SER A 527 0.39 5.40 -10.39
CA SER A 527 0.34 4.03 -9.87
C SER A 527 -1.07 3.59 -9.48
N LEU A 528 -2.08 3.90 -10.32
CA LEU A 528 -3.47 3.58 -10.00
C LEU A 528 -3.89 2.13 -10.36
N PRO A 529 -4.37 1.34 -9.38
CA PRO A 529 -5.05 0.08 -9.66
C PRO A 529 -6.39 0.27 -10.39
N PRO A 530 -6.94 -0.82 -10.97
CA PRO A 530 -6.32 -2.14 -11.10
C PRO A 530 -5.42 -2.25 -12.34
N THR A 531 -5.41 -1.23 -13.21
CA THR A 531 -4.76 -1.33 -14.53
C THR A 531 -3.34 -0.79 -14.58
N TYR A 532 -2.93 0.05 -13.62
CA TYR A 532 -1.60 0.64 -13.52
C TYR A 532 -1.10 1.22 -14.85
N LYS A 533 -2.00 1.98 -15.52
CA LYS A 533 -1.76 2.46 -16.89
C LYS A 533 -0.55 3.37 -16.91
N ARG A 534 0.44 3.01 -17.73
CA ARG A 534 1.64 3.80 -17.99
C ARG A 534 1.35 4.85 -19.08
N PRO A 535 1.27 6.17 -18.77
CA PRO A 535 1.06 7.21 -19.77
C PRO A 535 2.31 7.41 -20.64
N ALA A 536 2.14 8.04 -21.81
CA ALA A 536 3.30 8.45 -22.60
C ALA A 536 4.07 9.55 -21.84
N ARG A 537 5.35 9.31 -21.53
CA ARG A 537 6.27 10.16 -20.71
C ARG A 537 6.27 9.92 -19.20
N CYS A 538 5.56 8.91 -18.74
CA CYS A 538 6.19 8.03 -17.77
C CYS A 538 7.42 7.41 -18.48
#